data_AF-A0A450V0K3-F1
#
_entry.id   AF-A0A450V0K3-F1
#
_cell.length_a   1.000
_cell.length_b   1.000
_cell.length_c   1.000
_cell.angle_alpha   90.00
_cell.angle_beta   90.00
_cell.angle_gamma   90.00
#
_symmetry.space_group_name_H-M   'P 1'
#
loop_
_entity.id
_entity.type
_entity.pdbx_description
1 polymer ?
#
loop_
_entity_poly.entity_id
_entity_poly.type
_entity_poly.pdbx_seq_one_letter_code
_entity_poly.pdbx_strand_id
1 'polypeptide(L)'
;MQFLDEESKILDPVRNMARGLTDNSLIYPSPAINVLDLGKSINACERAKADIMAAQSVLKQAFDAKDTAMVALTEQLKRNIRYAENTVGNRAALA
;
A
#
# COMPACT_ATOMS: atom_id res chain seq x y z
N MET A 1 6.08 -5.15 8.57
CA MET A 1 5.26 -5.97 7.63
C MET A 1 4.44 -7.00 8.40
N GLN A 2 3.83 -6.64 9.54
CA GLN A 2 3.19 -7.61 10.43
C GLN A 2 1.94 -8.28 9.83
N PHE A 3 1.28 -7.62 8.86
CA PHE A 3 0.08 -8.13 8.21
C PHE A 3 0.35 -9.32 7.27
N LEU A 4 1.45 -9.28 6.50
CA LEU A 4 1.81 -10.37 5.58
C LEU A 4 2.18 -11.66 6.32
N ASP A 5 2.78 -11.54 7.49
CA ASP A 5 3.14 -12.69 8.33
C ASP A 5 1.90 -13.36 8.94
N GLU A 6 0.89 -12.59 9.37
CA GLU A 6 -0.35 -13.15 9.90
C GLU A 6 -1.23 -13.79 8.81
N GLU A 7 -1.29 -13.21 7.61
CA GLU A 7 -2.03 -13.81 6.49
C GLU A 7 -1.44 -15.14 6.03
N SER A 8 -0.10 -15.25 6.01
CA SER A 8 0.59 -16.48 5.60
C SER A 8 0.31 -17.64 6.56
N LYS A 9 0.11 -17.36 7.86
CA LYS A 9 -0.30 -18.38 8.85
C LYS A 9 -1.66 -19.01 8.54
N ILE A 10 -2.51 -18.36 7.73
CA ILE A 10 -3.81 -18.90 7.30
C ILE A 10 -3.71 -19.47 5.88
N LEU A 11 -3.08 -18.74 4.96
CA LEU A 11 -3.00 -19.13 3.55
C LEU A 11 -2.17 -20.39 3.32
N ASP A 12 -1.05 -20.55 4.03
CA ASP A 12 -0.16 -21.68 3.82
C ASP A 12 -0.79 -23.01 4.26
N PRO A 13 -1.43 -23.13 5.45
CA PRO A 13 -2.20 -24.32 5.79
C PRO A 13 -3.31 -24.64 4.80
N VAL A 14 -4.03 -23.62 4.31
CA VAL A 14 -5.12 -23.80 3.35
C VAL A 14 -4.61 -24.31 1.99
N ARG A 15 -3.46 -23.81 1.52
CA ARG A 15 -2.78 -24.33 0.33
C ARG A 15 -2.34 -25.78 0.52
N ASN A 16 -1.75 -26.08 1.67
CA ASN A 16 -1.32 -27.44 1.99
C ASN A 16 -2.52 -28.41 2.05
N MET A 17 -3.66 -27.95 2.59
CA MET A 17 -4.90 -28.73 2.59
C MET A 17 -5.41 -28.97 1.17
N ALA A 18 -5.47 -27.94 0.32
CA ALA A 18 -5.90 -28.08 -1.07
C ALA A 18 -5.03 -29.09 -1.84
N ARG A 19 -3.71 -29.01 -1.65
CA ARG A 19 -2.74 -29.94 -2.22
C ARG A 19 -2.94 -31.36 -1.69
N GLY A 20 -3.01 -31.53 -0.37
CA GLY A 20 -3.19 -32.84 0.26
C GLY A 20 -4.49 -33.54 -0.17
N LEU A 21 -5.59 -32.80 -0.29
CA LEU A 21 -6.87 -33.32 -0.77
C LEU A 21 -6.83 -33.70 -2.26
N THR A 22 -6.07 -32.97 -3.07
CA THR A 22 -5.85 -33.29 -4.49
C THR A 22 -5.03 -34.57 -4.63
N ASP A 23 -3.90 -34.63 -3.95
CA ASP A 23 -2.93 -35.72 -4.03
C ASP A 23 -3.51 -37.04 -3.47
N ASN A 24 -4.48 -36.96 -2.54
CA ASN A 24 -5.08 -38.11 -1.85
C ASN A 24 -6.58 -38.26 -2.15
N SER A 25 -7.02 -37.90 -3.36
CA SER A 25 -8.44 -37.95 -3.77
C SER A 25 -9.10 -39.33 -3.64
N LEU A 26 -8.34 -40.42 -3.73
CA LEU A 26 -8.85 -41.79 -3.50
C LEU A 26 -9.14 -42.08 -2.02
N ILE A 27 -8.40 -41.45 -1.10
CA ILE A 27 -8.56 -41.61 0.35
C ILE A 27 -9.68 -40.67 0.86
N TYR A 28 -9.78 -39.50 0.25
CA TYR A 28 -10.79 -38.48 0.56
C TYR A 28 -11.67 -38.20 -0.67
N PRO A 29 -12.57 -39.12 -1.04
CA PRO A 29 -13.35 -39.01 -2.28
C PRO A 29 -14.44 -37.92 -2.24
N SER A 30 -14.85 -37.50 -1.03
CA SER A 30 -15.89 -36.48 -0.85
C SER A 30 -15.57 -35.59 0.35
N PRO A 31 -14.54 -34.72 0.26
CA PRO A 31 -14.23 -33.79 1.33
C PRO A 31 -15.38 -32.79 1.52
N ALA A 32 -15.62 -32.35 2.76
CA ALA A 32 -16.72 -31.44 3.10
C ALA A 32 -16.66 -30.10 2.33
N ILE A 33 -15.45 -29.63 2.04
CA ILE A 33 -15.19 -28.55 1.09
C ILE A 33 -14.34 -29.13 -0.03
N ASN A 34 -14.80 -28.99 -1.27
CA ASN A 34 -14.04 -29.47 -2.42
C ASN A 34 -12.84 -28.56 -2.72
N VAL A 35 -11.84 -29.12 -3.40
CA VAL A 35 -10.58 -28.44 -3.73
C VAL A 35 -10.81 -27.21 -4.62
N LEU A 36 -11.82 -27.23 -5.50
CA LEU A 36 -12.11 -26.11 -6.40
C LEU A 36 -12.59 -24.88 -5.63
N ASP A 37 -13.48 -25.06 -4.67
CA ASP A 37 -14.00 -23.97 -3.84
C ASP A 37 -12.94 -23.44 -2.87
N LEU A 38 -12.07 -24.33 -2.37
CA LEU A 38 -10.90 -23.91 -1.61
C LEU A 38 -9.94 -23.07 -2.48
N GLY A 39 -9.68 -23.50 -3.71
CA GLY A 39 -8.87 -22.77 -4.68
C GLY A 39 -9.45 -21.40 -5.05
N LYS A 40 -10.78 -21.29 -5.23
CA LYS A 40 -11.46 -19.99 -5.42
C LYS A 40 -11.22 -19.04 -4.25
N SER A 41 -11.28 -19.56 -3.03
CA SER A 41 -11.11 -18.80 -1.80
C SER A 41 -9.66 -18.30 -1.64
N ILE A 42 -8.67 -19.16 -1.91
CA ILE A 42 -7.25 -18.78 -1.96
C ILE A 42 -7.03 -17.66 -2.98
N ASN A 43 -7.53 -17.84 -4.20
CA ASN A 43 -7.37 -16.84 -5.27
C ASN A 43 -8.06 -15.51 -4.95
N ALA A 44 -9.21 -15.53 -4.27
CA ALA A 44 -9.88 -14.32 -3.84
C ALA A 44 -9.05 -13.54 -2.80
N CYS A 45 -8.45 -14.24 -1.84
CA CYS A 45 -7.58 -13.63 -0.84
C CYS A 45 -6.32 -13.02 -1.49
N GLU A 46 -5.65 -13.75 -2.39
CA GLU A 46 -4.47 -13.23 -3.08
C GLU A 46 -4.76 -12.01 -3.97
N ARG A 47 -5.93 -11.98 -4.64
CA ARG A 47 -6.37 -10.78 -5.37
C ARG A 47 -6.58 -9.60 -4.44
N ALA A 48 -7.29 -9.79 -3.33
CA ALA A 48 -7.51 -8.71 -2.37
C ALA A 48 -6.18 -8.15 -1.81
N LYS A 49 -5.19 -9.01 -1.56
CA LYS A 49 -3.85 -8.58 -1.15
C LYS A 49 -3.17 -7.73 -2.22
N ALA A 50 -3.21 -8.17 -3.48
CA ALA A 50 -2.66 -7.41 -4.60
C ALA A 50 -3.33 -6.03 -4.74
N ASP A 51 -4.66 -5.96 -4.59
CA ASP A 51 -5.42 -4.71 -4.65
C ASP A 51 -5.02 -3.74 -3.53
N ILE A 52 -4.83 -4.24 -2.29
CA ILE A 52 -4.34 -3.43 -1.17
C ILE A 52 -2.93 -2.90 -1.45
N MET A 53 -2.02 -3.74 -1.95
CA MET A 53 -0.66 -3.31 -2.29
C MET A 53 -0.66 -2.24 -3.38
N ALA A 54 -1.52 -2.38 -4.40
CA ALA A 54 -1.70 -1.38 -5.44
C ALA A 54 -2.21 -0.05 -4.86
N ALA A 55 -3.23 -0.10 -4.00
CA ALA A 55 -3.78 1.08 -3.34
C ALA A 55 -2.74 1.79 -2.45
N GLN A 56 -1.94 1.03 -1.70
CA GLN A 56 -0.84 1.57 -0.89
C GLN A 56 0.23 2.26 -1.74
N SER A 57 0.55 1.70 -2.91
CA SER A 57 1.49 2.31 -3.85
C SER A 57 0.98 3.65 -4.35
N VAL A 58 -0.29 3.72 -4.79
CA VAL A 58 -0.94 4.96 -5.23
C VAL A 58 -0.98 6.00 -4.12
N LEU A 59 -1.34 5.57 -2.89
CA LEU A 59 -1.36 6.46 -1.73
C LEU A 59 0.03 7.06 -1.47
N LYS A 60 1.07 6.23 -1.50
CA LYS A 60 2.45 6.69 -1.33
C LYS A 60 2.84 7.72 -2.39
N GLN A 61 2.55 7.46 -3.65
CA GLN A 61 2.82 8.40 -4.75
C GLN A 61 2.11 9.74 -4.54
N ALA A 62 0.84 9.71 -4.09
CA ALA A 62 0.08 10.92 -3.80
C ALA A 62 0.70 11.73 -2.63
N PHE A 63 1.18 11.05 -1.58
CA PHE A 63 1.90 11.70 -0.48
C PHE A 63 3.20 12.34 -0.95
N ASP A 64 4.01 11.62 -1.72
CA ASP A 64 5.29 12.12 -2.24
C ASP A 64 5.07 13.35 -3.16
N ALA A 65 4.01 13.36 -3.97
CA ALA A 65 3.61 14.50 -4.81
C ALA A 65 3.16 15.72 -3.97
N LYS A 66 2.33 15.47 -2.93
CA LYS A 66 1.88 16.51 -2.00
C LYS A 66 3.06 17.14 -1.26
N ASP A 67 4.00 16.34 -0.76
CA ASP A 67 5.18 16.84 -0.05
C ASP A 67 6.08 17.67 -0.98
N THR A 68 6.24 17.26 -2.24
CA THR A 68 6.95 18.04 -3.26
C THR A 68 6.30 19.41 -3.48
N ALA A 69 4.96 19.47 -3.58
CA ALA A 69 4.22 20.72 -3.71
C ALA A 69 4.39 21.64 -2.49
N MET A 70 4.40 21.07 -1.28
CA MET A 70 4.60 21.81 -0.03
C MET A 70 6.01 22.40 0.07
N VAL A 71 7.03 21.67 -0.36
CA VAL A 71 8.41 22.19 -0.46
C VAL A 71 8.46 23.36 -1.44
N ALA A 72 7.86 23.22 -2.63
CA ALA A 72 7.84 24.28 -3.62
C ALA A 72 7.14 25.55 -3.10
N LEU A 73 6.00 25.40 -2.42
CA LEU A 73 5.28 26.52 -1.80
C LEU A 73 6.12 27.20 -0.70
N THR A 74 6.80 26.41 0.13
CA THR A 74 7.69 26.94 1.18
C THR A 74 8.82 27.77 0.57
N GLU A 75 9.41 27.30 -0.52
CA GLU A 75 10.46 28.04 -1.22
C GLU A 75 9.93 29.33 -1.89
N GLN A 76 8.70 29.32 -2.41
CA GLN A 76 8.05 30.53 -2.91
C GLN A 76 7.81 31.54 -1.78
N LEU A 77 7.32 31.09 -0.63
CA LEU A 77 7.10 31.93 0.53
C LEU A 77 8.39 32.59 1.02
N LYS A 78 9.48 31.81 1.14
CA LYS A 78 10.80 32.33 1.52
C LYS A 78 11.30 33.41 0.56
N ARG A 79 11.11 33.22 -0.75
CA ARG A 79 11.49 34.23 -1.75
C ARG A 79 10.71 35.53 -1.59
N ASN A 80 9.41 35.45 -1.33
CA ASN A 80 8.58 36.64 -1.11
C ASN A 80 8.98 37.38 0.18
N ILE A 81 9.27 36.66 1.27
CA ILE A 81 9.76 37.26 2.52
C ILE A 81 11.08 38.00 2.27
N ARG A 82 12.05 37.34 1.62
CA ARG A 82 13.34 37.96 1.31
C ARG A 82 13.20 39.20 0.42
N TYR A 83 12.29 39.18 -0.53
CA TYR A 83 11.98 40.36 -1.35
C TYR A 83 11.46 41.52 -0.49
N ALA A 84 10.50 41.24 0.40
CA ALA A 84 9.93 42.25 1.31
C ALA A 84 11.01 42.84 2.22
N GLU A 85 11.88 42.01 2.80
CA GLU A 85 13.01 42.44 3.63
C GLU A 85 13.95 43.39 2.84
N ASN A 86 14.37 42.98 1.65
CA ASN A 86 15.35 43.71 0.85
C ASN A 86 14.79 45.00 0.21
N THR A 87 13.50 45.03 -0.10
CA THR A 87 12.88 46.13 -0.89
C THR A 87 12.11 47.11 -0.01
N VAL A 88 11.38 46.59 0.99
CA VAL A 88 10.54 47.40 1.88
C VAL A 88 11.31 47.80 3.14
N GLY A 89 12.03 46.85 3.76
CA GLY A 89 12.82 47.11 4.97
C GLY A 89 13.98 48.09 4.73
N ASN A 90 14.64 47.99 3.58
CA ASN A 90 15.78 48.85 3.25
C ASN A 90 15.37 50.30 2.89
N ARG A 91 14.09 50.53 2.51
CA ARG A 91 13.57 51.87 2.18
C ARG A 91 13.19 52.69 3.42
N ALA A 92 12.98 52.05 4.58
CA ALA A 92 12.70 52.74 5.85
C ALA A 92 13.98 53.23 6.58
N ALA A 93 15.17 52.78 6.17
CA ALA A 93 16.44 53.18 6.79
C ALA A 93 17.13 54.38 6.08
N LEU A 94 16.55 54.86 4.96
CA LEU A 94 17.08 55.96 4.14
C LEU A 94 16.13 57.16 4.03
N ALA A 95 15.10 57.22 4.88
CA ALA A 95 14.19 58.37 5.03
C ALA A 95 14.22 58.82 6.49
#